data_AF-X1QQV2-F1
#
_entry.id   AF-X1QQV2-F1
#
_cell.length_a   1.000
_cell.length_b   1.000
_cell.length_c   1.000
_cell.angle_alpha   90.00
_cell.angle_beta   90.00
_cell.angle_gamma   90.00
#
_symmetry.space_group_name_H-M   'P 1'
#
loop_
_entity.id
_entity.type
_entity.pdbx_description
1 polymer ?
#
loop_
_entity_poly.entity_id
_entity_poly.type
_entity_poly.pdbx_seq_one_letter_code
_entity_poly.pdbx_strand_id
1 'polypeptide(L)' 'MELNDLITQLQAKLDDADLALDAEDVDGAREHLREAKQLLDAEFLKD' A
#
# COMPACT_ATOMS: atom_id res chain seq x y z
N MET A 1 2.68 -11.88 9.36
CA MET A 1 2.55 -10.63 10.15
C MET A 1 1.28 -10.78 10.97
N GLU A 2 0.97 -9.97 11.98
CA GLU A 2 -0.42 -9.99 12.46
C GLU A 2 -1.34 -9.33 11.43
N LEU A 3 -2.57 -9.83 11.28
CA LEU A 3 -3.54 -9.31 10.31
C LEU A 3 -3.82 -7.81 10.52
N ASN A 4 -3.87 -7.37 11.78
CA ASN A 4 -4.10 -5.96 12.11
C ASN A 4 -2.95 -5.06 11.65
N ASP A 5 -1.70 -5.51 11.82
CA ASP A 5 -0.52 -4.77 11.36
C ASP A 5 -0.48 -4.65 9.84
N LEU A 6 -0.91 -5.71 9.13
CA LEU A 6 -1.04 -5.67 7.66
C LEU A 6 -2.10 -4.66 7.24
N ILE A 7 -3.27 -4.66 7.88
CA ILE A 7 -4.35 -3.72 7.59
C ILE A 7 -3.87 -2.28 7.79
N THR A 8 -3.19 -1.99 8.91
CA THR A 8 -2.67 -0.64 9.18
C THR A 8 -1.65 -0.20 8.13
N GLN A 9 -0.75 -1.07 7.68
CA GLN A 9 0.22 -0.74 6.63
C GLN A 9 -0.44 -0.54 5.27
N LEU A 10 -1.45 -1.34 4.94
CA LEU A 10 -2.21 -1.16 3.70
C LEU A 10 -2.97 0.17 3.70
N GLN A 11 -3.61 0.53 4.81
CA GLN A 11 -4.29 1.82 4.95
C GLN A 11 -3.33 2.97 4.74
N ALA A 12 -2.15 2.94 5.39
CA ALA A 12 -1.15 3.99 5.20
C ALA A 12 -0.71 4.13 3.74
N LYS A 13 -0.51 3.02 3.01
CA LYS A 13 -0.14 3.07 1.59
C LYS A 13 -1.26 3.58 0.68
N LEU A 14 -2.51 3.33 1.04
CA LEU A 14 -3.65 3.88 0.31
C LEU A 14 -3.78 5.39 0.56
N ASP A 15 -3.59 5.85 1.80
CA ASP A 15 -3.60 7.28 2.14
C ASP A 15 -2.44 8.02 1.46
N ASP A 16 -1.23 7.44 1.43
CA ASP A 16 -0.08 8.00 0.71
C ASP A 16 -0.35 8.10 -0.80
N ALA A 17 -1.01 7.10 -1.39
CA ALA A 17 -1.39 7.11 -2.80
C ALA A 17 -2.42 8.21 -3.11
N ASP A 18 -3.40 8.41 -2.23
CA ASP A 18 -4.41 9.48 -2.36
C ASP A 18 -3.75 10.86 -2.27
N LEU A 19 -2.84 11.05 -1.32
CA LEU A 19 -2.07 12.29 -1.18
C LEU A 19 -1.20 12.58 -2.42
N ALA A 20 -0.59 11.55 -3.01
CA ALA A 20 0.19 11.71 -4.24
C ALA A 20 -0.70 12.08 -5.43
N LEU A 21 -1.92 11.54 -5.52
CA LEU A 21 -2.90 11.92 -6.55
C LEU A 21 -3.35 13.38 -6.38
N ASP A 22 -3.62 13.82 -5.14
CA ASP A 22 -3.94 15.21 -4.82
C ASP A 22 -2.81 16.17 -5.22
N ALA A 23 -1.56 15.70 -5.16
CA ALA A 23 -0.37 16.44 -5.59
C ALA A 23 -0.08 16.34 -7.10
N GLU A 24 -0.95 15.70 -7.89
CA GLU A 24 -0.75 15.36 -9.31
C GLU A 24 0.48 14.46 -9.58
N ASP A 25 1.04 13.82 -8.55
CA ASP A 25 2.14 12.86 -8.63
C ASP A 25 1.60 11.44 -8.91
N VAL A 26 1.24 11.22 -10.17
CA VAL A 26 0.68 9.94 -10.64
C VAL A 26 1.68 8.78 -10.47
N ASP A 27 2.98 9.03 -10.61
CA ASP A 27 3.99 7.98 -10.50
C ASP A 27 4.25 7.61 -9.03
N GLY A 28 4.26 8.58 -8.12
CA GLY A 28 4.27 8.33 -6.66
C GLY A 28 3.04 7.56 -6.20
N ALA A 29 1.84 7.94 -6.66
CA ALA A 29 0.61 7.19 -6.35
C ALA A 29 0.69 5.72 -6.81
N ARG A 30 1.23 5.48 -8.01
CA ARG A 30 1.44 4.11 -8.53
C ARG A 30 2.47 3.33 -7.73
N GLU A 31 3.51 3.98 -7.22
CA GLU A 31 4.50 3.36 -6.35
C GLU A 31 3.87 2.87 -5.06
N HIS A 32 3.11 3.72 -4.36
CA HIS A 32 2.42 3.35 -3.13
C HIS A 32 1.41 2.20 -3.33
N LEU A 33 0.66 2.20 -4.44
CA LEU A 33 -0.22 1.09 -4.78
C LEU A 33 0.55 -0.21 -5.07
N ARG A 34 1.73 -0.13 -5.68
CA ARG A 34 2.60 -1.30 -5.93
C ARG A 34 3.13 -1.86 -4.61
N GLU A 35 3.54 -1.01 -3.68
CA GLU A 35 3.99 -1.42 -2.34
C GLU A 35 2.85 -2.07 -1.55
N ALA A 36 1.63 -1.50 -1.58
CA ALA A 36 0.45 -2.10 -0.97
C ALA A 36 0.17 -3.51 -1.52
N LYS A 37 0.28 -3.69 -2.85
CA LYS A 37 0.15 -5.01 -3.47
C LYS A 37 1.23 -5.97 -3.00
N GLN A 38 2.49 -5.53 -2.91
CA GLN A 38 3.58 -6.38 -2.45
C GLN A 38 3.39 -6.83 -0.99
N LEU A 39 2.83 -5.98 -0.12
CA LEU A 39 2.48 -6.36 1.25
C LEU A 39 1.42 -7.45 1.29
N LEU A 40 0.38 -7.34 0.46
CA LEU A 40 -0.65 -8.40 0.31
C LEU A 40 -0.03 -9.69 -0.20
N ASP A 41 0.69 -9.63 -1.33
CA ASP A 41 1.31 -10.79 -1.95
C ASP A 41 2.27 -11.48 -0.94
N ALA A 42 3.06 -10.70 -0.20
CA ALA A 42 3.99 -11.23 0.79
C ALA A 42 3.30 -11.89 1.99
N GLU A 43 2.07 -11.51 2.35
CA GLU A 43 1.34 -12.20 3.41
C GLU A 43 0.68 -13.48 2.90
N PHE A 44 0.06 -13.45 1.72
CA PHE A 44 -0.64 -14.61 1.16
C PHE A 44 0.27 -15.65 0.48
N LEU A 45 1.54 -15.31 0.19
CA LEU A 45 2.58 -16.27 -0.23
C LEU A 45 3.21 -17.03 0.94
N LYS A 46 2.89 -16.68 2.20
CA LYS A 46 3.36 -17.41 3.39
C LYS A 46 2.45 -18.58 3.78
N ASP A 47 1.22 -18.60 3.25
CA ASP A 47 0.25 -19.70 3.37
C ASP A 47 0.40 -20.71 2.22
#